data_AF-A0A5J6JBA6-F1
#
_entry.id   AF-A0A5J6JBA6-F1
#
_cell.length_a   1.000
_cell.length_b   1.000
_cell.length_c   1.000
_cell.angle_alpha   90.00
_cell.angle_beta   90.00
_cell.angle_gamma   90.00
#
_symmetry.space_group_name_H-M   'P 1'
#
loop_
_entity.id
_entity.type
_entity.pdbx_description
1 polymer ?
#
loop_
_entity_poly.entity_id
_entity_poly.type
_entity_poly.pdbx_seq_one_letter_code
_entity_poly.pdbx_strand_id
1 'polypeptide(L)'
;MKDHKEDGLEDQRAAHDLTQRLDELAAGLTDPDCDLDDLAEIEEELAAARRRELIPHLERHLAAAVEAGNWYARHVLARILAETAGHTSLATLLRAYSRNLGDDQDSLSTRLHVLAQEDPAAAREILLPCAVGNDEDLRRAAIWLLGFVPEPADLTLLAHAAQDSDEGVRSAVVGTLGSHGTEPAAIDLLLNLLEDPSPQVRISALGSLGFLQQPRTLPKIRLLANDDDPLVRAWVAIALGRFPAPEPADPATSAMLDQLAADADPYVRDQATEARQRKPLRG
;
A
#
# COMPACT_ATOMS: atom_id res chain seq x y z
N MET A 1 -51.77 -8.68 -2.68
CA MET A 1 -51.34 -8.88 -1.27
C MET A 1 -50.90 -10.32 -0.97
N LYS A 2 -51.22 -11.33 -1.81
CA LYS A 2 -50.60 -12.66 -1.76
C LYS A 2 -49.26 -12.70 -2.49
N ASP A 3 -49.16 -12.06 -3.66
CA ASP A 3 -47.95 -12.09 -4.49
C ASP A 3 -46.70 -11.51 -3.81
N HIS A 4 -46.82 -10.43 -3.03
CA HIS A 4 -45.68 -9.87 -2.27
C HIS A 4 -45.19 -10.74 -1.09
N LYS A 5 -45.97 -11.74 -0.65
CA LYS A 5 -45.55 -12.65 0.42
C LYS A 5 -44.83 -13.89 -0.13
N GLU A 6 -45.18 -14.34 -1.33
CA GLU A 6 -44.50 -15.46 -2.00
C GLU A 6 -43.14 -15.03 -2.55
N ASP A 7 -43.07 -13.83 -3.16
CA ASP A 7 -41.82 -13.23 -3.68
C ASP A 7 -40.75 -13.05 -2.57
N GLY A 8 -41.18 -12.62 -1.37
CA GLY A 8 -40.29 -12.49 -0.21
C GLY A 8 -39.83 -13.82 0.41
N LEU A 9 -40.55 -14.92 0.20
CA LEU A 9 -40.17 -16.26 0.69
C LEU A 9 -39.19 -16.94 -0.26
N GLU A 10 -39.37 -16.77 -1.57
CA GLU A 10 -38.42 -17.27 -2.58
C GLU A 10 -37.07 -16.55 -2.47
N ASP A 11 -37.08 -15.23 -2.25
CA ASP A 11 -35.85 -14.47 -2.09
C ASP A 11 -35.07 -14.83 -0.80
N GLN A 12 -35.80 -15.10 0.30
CA GLN A 12 -35.19 -15.60 1.54
C GLN A 12 -34.57 -17.00 1.37
N ARG A 13 -35.20 -17.87 0.58
CA ARG A 13 -34.69 -19.20 0.30
C ARG A 13 -33.43 -19.13 -0.57
N ALA A 14 -33.42 -18.30 -1.60
CA ALA A 14 -32.24 -18.08 -2.42
C ALA A 14 -31.05 -17.53 -1.62
N ALA A 15 -31.30 -16.59 -0.69
CA ALA A 15 -30.25 -16.09 0.21
C ALA A 15 -29.71 -17.16 1.17
N HIS A 16 -30.59 -18.04 1.66
CA HIS A 16 -30.18 -19.18 2.50
C HIS A 16 -29.30 -20.16 1.73
N ASP A 17 -29.70 -20.53 0.51
CA ASP A 17 -28.95 -21.44 -0.34
C ASP A 17 -27.55 -20.88 -0.67
N LEU A 18 -27.45 -19.58 -0.99
CA LEU A 18 -26.14 -18.93 -1.22
C LEU A 18 -25.28 -18.84 0.05
N THR A 19 -25.90 -18.70 1.23
CA THR A 19 -25.15 -18.73 2.49
C THR A 19 -24.55 -20.12 2.73
N GLN A 20 -25.31 -21.18 2.43
CA GLN A 20 -24.81 -22.55 2.50
C GLN A 20 -23.67 -22.77 1.49
N ARG A 21 -23.81 -22.30 0.24
CA ARG A 21 -22.74 -22.36 -0.77
C ARG A 21 -21.47 -21.63 -0.30
N LEU A 22 -21.61 -20.49 0.38
CA LEU A 22 -20.48 -19.77 0.96
C LEU A 22 -19.80 -20.56 2.10
N ASP A 23 -20.57 -21.22 2.97
CA ASP A 23 -20.00 -22.08 4.01
C ASP A 23 -19.28 -23.31 3.41
N GLU A 24 -19.82 -23.89 2.32
CA GLU A 24 -19.18 -24.97 1.55
C GLU A 24 -17.86 -24.50 0.94
N LEU A 25 -17.83 -23.33 0.28
CA LEU A 25 -16.61 -22.73 -0.25
C LEU A 25 -15.57 -22.50 0.85
N ALA A 26 -15.97 -21.88 1.96
CA ALA A 26 -15.06 -21.59 3.07
C ALA A 26 -14.44 -22.85 3.69
N ALA A 27 -15.22 -23.93 3.81
CA ALA A 27 -14.71 -25.22 4.26
C ALA A 27 -13.71 -25.81 3.25
N GLY A 28 -14.06 -25.82 1.97
CA GLY A 28 -13.19 -26.34 0.90
C GLY A 28 -11.86 -25.60 0.79
N LEU A 29 -11.85 -24.27 0.97
CA LEU A 29 -10.62 -23.46 0.96
C LEU A 29 -9.63 -23.80 2.10
N THR A 30 -10.07 -24.58 3.10
CA THR A 30 -9.21 -25.09 4.18
C THR A 30 -8.84 -26.56 4.02
N ASP A 31 -9.45 -27.25 3.05
CA ASP A 31 -9.23 -28.66 2.78
C ASP A 31 -8.14 -28.83 1.70
N PRO A 32 -6.99 -29.45 2.01
CA PRO A 32 -5.94 -29.68 1.03
C PRO A 32 -6.33 -30.67 -0.09
N ASP A 33 -7.38 -31.48 0.13
CA ASP A 33 -7.85 -32.48 -0.82
C ASP A 33 -9.09 -32.00 -1.62
N CYS A 34 -9.46 -30.72 -1.50
CA CYS A 34 -10.59 -30.16 -2.23
C CYS A 34 -10.40 -30.18 -3.76
N ASP A 35 -11.50 -30.33 -4.49
CA ASP A 35 -11.52 -30.13 -5.93
C ASP A 35 -11.58 -28.62 -6.23
N LEU A 36 -10.52 -28.08 -6.82
CA LEU A 36 -10.41 -26.66 -7.12
C LEU A 36 -11.39 -26.20 -8.20
N ASP A 37 -11.79 -27.10 -9.11
CA ASP A 37 -12.75 -26.76 -10.16
C ASP A 37 -14.15 -26.56 -9.55
N ASP A 38 -14.55 -27.43 -8.60
CA ASP A 38 -15.81 -27.29 -7.86
C ASP A 38 -15.83 -25.98 -7.03
N LEU A 39 -14.70 -25.62 -6.41
CA LEU A 39 -14.61 -24.36 -5.66
C LEU A 39 -14.71 -23.14 -6.57
N ALA A 40 -14.09 -23.18 -7.76
CA ALA A 40 -14.16 -22.10 -8.74
C ALA A 40 -15.60 -21.86 -9.21
N GLU A 41 -16.39 -22.92 -9.43
CA GLU A 41 -17.81 -22.80 -9.77
C GLU A 41 -18.61 -22.10 -8.66
N ILE A 42 -18.38 -22.48 -7.40
CA ILE A 42 -19.03 -21.83 -6.25
C ILE A 42 -18.60 -20.36 -6.14
N GLU A 43 -17.32 -20.08 -6.37
CA GLU A 43 -16.74 -18.74 -6.32
C GLU A 43 -17.40 -17.82 -7.36
N GLU A 44 -17.54 -18.28 -8.60
CA GLU A 44 -18.19 -17.54 -9.68
C GLU A 44 -19.67 -17.30 -9.41
N GLU A 45 -20.39 -18.30 -8.87
CA GLU A 45 -21.79 -18.15 -8.50
C GLU A 45 -21.98 -17.06 -7.44
N LEU A 46 -21.21 -17.12 -6.35
CA LEU A 46 -21.32 -16.17 -5.24
C LEU A 46 -20.95 -14.75 -5.68
N ALA A 47 -19.91 -14.62 -6.48
CA ALA A 47 -19.48 -13.37 -7.10
C ALA A 47 -20.56 -12.77 -8.01
N ALA A 48 -21.16 -13.58 -8.88
CA ALA A 48 -22.22 -13.16 -9.80
C ALA A 48 -23.50 -12.74 -9.08
N ALA A 49 -23.81 -13.38 -7.95
CA ALA A 49 -25.04 -13.13 -7.20
C ALA A 49 -25.11 -11.72 -6.59
N ARG A 50 -23.96 -11.15 -6.19
CA ARG A 50 -23.83 -9.80 -5.58
C ARG A 50 -24.87 -9.53 -4.48
N ARG A 51 -25.14 -10.55 -3.66
CA ARG A 51 -26.17 -10.52 -2.60
C ARG A 51 -25.63 -9.87 -1.34
N ARG A 52 -26.18 -8.71 -0.99
CA ARG A 52 -25.74 -7.93 0.19
C ARG A 52 -25.92 -8.69 1.51
N GLU A 53 -26.84 -9.65 1.56
CA GLU A 53 -27.08 -10.52 2.70
C GLU A 53 -25.89 -11.44 3.02
N LEU A 54 -25.01 -11.68 2.04
CA LEU A 54 -23.80 -12.47 2.22
C LEU A 54 -22.69 -11.67 2.91
N ILE A 55 -22.75 -10.34 2.95
CA ILE A 55 -21.66 -9.48 3.47
C ILE A 55 -21.25 -9.90 4.89
N PRO A 56 -22.15 -10.02 5.89
CA PRO A 56 -21.73 -10.41 7.25
C PRO A 56 -21.07 -11.80 7.31
N HIS A 57 -21.47 -12.72 6.42
CA HIS A 57 -20.92 -14.07 6.35
C HIS A 57 -19.53 -14.06 5.69
N LEU A 58 -19.37 -13.29 4.61
CA LEU A 58 -18.10 -13.06 3.94
C LEU A 58 -17.09 -12.41 4.89
N GLU A 59 -17.49 -11.38 5.64
CA GLU A 59 -16.61 -10.71 6.61
C GLU A 59 -16.15 -11.66 7.73
N ARG A 60 -17.06 -12.51 8.23
CA ARG A 60 -16.73 -13.52 9.25
C ARG A 60 -15.72 -14.54 8.73
N HIS A 61 -15.94 -15.08 7.53
CA HIS A 61 -15.03 -16.06 6.93
C HIS A 61 -13.69 -15.45 6.54
N LEU A 62 -13.69 -14.22 6.02
CA LEU A 62 -12.46 -13.49 5.71
C LEU A 62 -11.62 -13.27 6.96
N ALA A 63 -12.24 -12.87 8.08
CA ALA A 63 -11.54 -12.75 9.36
C ALA A 63 -10.95 -14.09 9.82
N ALA A 64 -11.70 -15.19 9.69
CA ALA A 64 -11.20 -16.53 10.03
C ALA A 64 -10.01 -16.95 9.16
N ALA A 65 -10.05 -16.68 7.85
CA ALA A 65 -8.93 -16.94 6.94
C ALA A 65 -7.68 -16.13 7.31
N VAL A 66 -7.86 -14.87 7.73
CA VAL A 66 -6.77 -14.02 8.20
C VAL A 66 -6.13 -14.56 9.49
N GLU A 67 -6.93 -15.00 10.46
CA GLU A 67 -6.43 -15.63 11.69
C GLU A 67 -5.74 -16.98 11.43
N ALA A 68 -6.23 -17.75 10.47
CA ALA A 68 -5.63 -19.03 10.08
C ALA A 68 -4.35 -18.87 9.25
N GLY A 69 -3.99 -17.65 8.83
CA GLY A 69 -2.85 -17.42 7.93
C GLY A 69 -3.06 -17.99 6.52
N ASN A 70 -4.31 -18.22 6.11
CA ASN A 70 -4.64 -18.81 4.82
C ASN A 70 -4.76 -17.70 3.76
N TRP A 71 -3.65 -17.41 3.08
CA TRP A 71 -3.58 -16.38 2.04
C TRP A 71 -4.52 -16.68 0.86
N TYR A 72 -4.71 -17.95 0.49
CA TYR A 72 -5.57 -18.33 -0.63
C TYR A 72 -7.04 -18.10 -0.30
N ALA A 73 -7.49 -18.54 0.88
CA ALA A 73 -8.85 -18.27 1.34
C ALA A 73 -9.11 -16.76 1.47
N ARG A 74 -8.13 -16.00 1.99
CA ARG A 74 -8.21 -14.53 2.06
C ARG A 74 -8.39 -13.92 0.67
N HIS A 75 -7.60 -14.35 -0.32
CA HIS A 75 -7.67 -13.87 -1.70
C HIS A 75 -9.09 -14.00 -2.29
N VAL A 76 -9.64 -15.21 -2.23
CA VAL A 76 -10.95 -15.58 -2.79
C VAL A 76 -12.07 -14.81 -2.08
N LEU A 77 -12.11 -14.87 -0.75
CA LEU A 77 -13.15 -14.21 0.04
C LEU A 77 -13.11 -12.68 -0.09
N ALA A 78 -11.91 -12.09 -0.17
CA ALA A 78 -11.74 -10.67 -0.40
C ALA A 78 -12.25 -10.23 -1.78
N ARG A 79 -12.11 -11.08 -2.81
CA ARG A 79 -12.65 -10.81 -4.15
C ARG A 79 -14.17 -10.77 -4.14
N ILE A 80 -14.82 -11.81 -3.62
CA ILE A 80 -16.28 -11.90 -3.55
C ILE A 80 -16.85 -10.73 -2.73
N LEU A 81 -16.21 -10.39 -1.61
CA LEU A 81 -16.63 -9.27 -0.78
C LEU A 81 -16.55 -7.94 -1.53
N ALA A 82 -15.46 -7.67 -2.26
CA ALA A 82 -15.33 -6.46 -3.05
C ALA A 82 -16.39 -6.36 -4.17
N GLU A 83 -16.67 -7.45 -4.87
CA GLU A 83 -17.66 -7.47 -5.95
C GLU A 83 -19.10 -7.31 -5.44
N THR A 84 -19.36 -7.74 -4.20
CA THR A 84 -20.66 -7.64 -3.54
C THR A 84 -20.90 -6.26 -2.91
N ALA A 85 -19.89 -5.73 -2.22
CA ALA A 85 -20.03 -4.55 -1.36
C ALA A 85 -19.33 -3.29 -1.90
N GLY A 86 -18.50 -3.39 -2.95
CA GLY A 86 -17.75 -2.27 -3.51
C GLY A 86 -16.93 -1.53 -2.46
N HIS A 87 -16.91 -0.20 -2.53
CA HIS A 87 -16.18 0.66 -1.59
C HIS A 87 -16.61 0.46 -0.11
N THR A 88 -17.81 -0.05 0.17
CA THR A 88 -18.23 -0.29 1.57
C THR A 88 -17.44 -1.43 2.23
N SER A 89 -16.82 -2.32 1.45
CA SER A 89 -15.90 -3.35 1.96
C SER A 89 -14.52 -2.84 2.33
N LEU A 90 -14.19 -1.60 1.97
CA LEU A 90 -12.82 -1.08 2.01
C LEU A 90 -12.22 -1.12 3.42
N ALA A 91 -13.01 -0.82 4.46
CA ALA A 91 -12.59 -0.93 5.86
C ALA A 91 -12.19 -2.38 6.23
N THR A 92 -13.00 -3.35 5.81
CA THR A 92 -12.79 -4.77 6.14
C THR A 92 -11.61 -5.34 5.36
N LEU A 93 -11.50 -5.02 4.06
CA LEU A 93 -10.37 -5.42 3.23
C LEU A 93 -9.06 -4.77 3.69
N LEU A 94 -9.11 -3.53 4.18
CA LEU A 94 -7.93 -2.84 4.71
C LEU A 94 -7.39 -3.53 5.97
N ARG A 95 -8.28 -3.98 6.87
CA ARG A 95 -7.89 -4.80 8.03
C ARG A 95 -7.34 -6.16 7.61
N ALA A 96 -7.92 -6.79 6.59
CA ALA A 96 -7.38 -8.04 6.06
C ALA A 96 -5.98 -7.85 5.46
N TYR A 97 -5.75 -6.71 4.78
CA TYR A 97 -4.48 -6.34 4.16
C TYR A 97 -3.40 -5.96 5.18
N SER A 98 -3.79 -5.39 6.33
CA SER A 98 -2.85 -4.90 7.33
C SER A 98 -1.97 -6.02 7.93
N ARG A 99 -2.42 -7.28 7.83
CA ARG A 99 -1.62 -8.48 8.08
C ARG A 99 -1.01 -9.00 6.78
N ASN A 100 0.31 -9.13 6.70
CA ASN A 100 0.94 -9.74 5.52
C ASN A 100 0.93 -11.28 5.63
N LEU A 101 0.19 -11.95 4.75
CA LEU A 101 0.13 -13.43 4.67
C LEU A 101 0.91 -14.01 3.49
N GLY A 102 1.62 -13.19 2.71
CA GLY A 102 2.39 -13.63 1.55
C GLY A 102 1.72 -13.33 0.22
N ASP A 103 1.55 -14.37 -0.60
CA ASP A 103 1.43 -14.24 -2.07
C ASP A 103 0.23 -13.43 -2.57
N ASP A 104 -0.88 -13.36 -1.83
CA ASP A 104 -2.04 -12.57 -2.24
C ASP A 104 -1.94 -11.08 -1.92
N GLN A 105 -0.90 -10.63 -1.22
CA GLN A 105 -0.77 -9.23 -0.80
C GLN A 105 -0.82 -8.27 -2.00
N ASP A 106 -0.20 -8.63 -3.12
CA ASP A 106 -0.22 -7.82 -4.35
C ASP A 106 -1.64 -7.73 -4.96
N SER A 107 -2.36 -8.85 -4.97
CA SER A 107 -3.75 -8.91 -5.43
C SER A 107 -4.68 -8.08 -4.54
N LEU A 108 -4.49 -8.17 -3.22
CA LEU A 108 -5.30 -7.42 -2.25
C LEU A 108 -5.00 -5.92 -2.30
N SER A 109 -3.73 -5.53 -2.48
CA SER A 109 -3.34 -4.13 -2.67
C SER A 109 -3.97 -3.54 -3.95
N THR A 110 -3.96 -4.30 -5.05
CA THR A 110 -4.56 -3.89 -6.32
C THR A 110 -6.06 -3.68 -6.17
N ARG A 111 -6.73 -4.58 -5.45
CA ARG A 111 -8.18 -4.47 -5.18
C ARG A 111 -8.52 -3.25 -4.34
N LEU A 112 -7.77 -3.01 -3.27
CA LEU A 112 -7.92 -1.81 -2.44
C LEU A 112 -7.74 -0.53 -3.27
N HIS A 113 -6.71 -0.49 -4.13
CA HIS A 113 -6.47 0.62 -5.03
C HIS A 113 -7.66 0.86 -5.98
N VAL A 114 -8.14 -0.17 -6.66
CA VAL A 114 -9.29 -0.07 -7.59
C VAL A 114 -10.53 0.45 -6.86
N LEU A 115 -10.88 -0.13 -5.72
CA LEU A 115 -12.04 0.31 -4.93
C LEU A 115 -11.91 1.77 -4.46
N ALA A 116 -10.69 2.20 -4.10
CA ALA A 116 -10.46 3.59 -3.73
C ALA A 116 -10.61 4.56 -4.92
N GLN A 117 -10.23 4.14 -6.13
CA GLN A 117 -10.38 4.95 -7.35
C GLN A 117 -11.82 5.03 -7.85
N GLU A 118 -12.63 4.00 -7.64
CA GLU A 118 -14.03 3.97 -8.08
C GLU A 118 -14.88 5.08 -7.44
N ASP A 119 -14.70 5.29 -6.12
CA ASP A 119 -15.30 6.39 -5.39
C ASP A 119 -14.31 6.98 -4.37
N PRO A 120 -13.45 7.93 -4.80
CA PRO A 120 -12.45 8.53 -3.92
C PRO A 120 -13.06 9.23 -2.71
N ALA A 121 -14.25 9.84 -2.85
CA ALA A 121 -14.89 10.53 -1.74
C ALA A 121 -15.34 9.54 -0.66
N ALA A 122 -16.06 8.48 -1.05
CA ALA A 122 -16.49 7.44 -0.12
C ALA A 122 -15.32 6.65 0.49
N ALA A 123 -14.28 6.39 -0.31
CA ALA A 123 -13.06 5.75 0.19
C ALA A 123 -12.38 6.60 1.28
N ARG A 124 -12.31 7.93 1.09
CA ARG A 124 -11.72 8.85 2.07
C ARG A 124 -12.51 8.94 3.37
N GLU A 125 -13.85 8.91 3.31
CA GLU A 125 -14.70 8.83 4.51
C GLU A 125 -14.37 7.60 5.38
N ILE A 126 -13.96 6.49 4.74
CA ILE A 126 -13.54 5.26 5.43
C ILE A 126 -12.09 5.32 5.90
N LEU A 127 -11.19 5.89 5.08
CA LEU A 127 -9.75 5.88 5.33
C LEU A 127 -9.29 6.85 6.40
N LEU A 128 -9.88 8.05 6.46
CA LEU A 128 -9.46 9.10 7.40
C LEU A 128 -9.56 8.65 8.86
N PRO A 129 -10.66 8.01 9.34
CA PRO A 129 -10.72 7.46 10.69
C PRO A 129 -9.69 6.35 10.93
N CYS A 130 -9.40 5.52 9.92
CA CYS A 130 -8.43 4.43 10.02
C CYS A 130 -6.99 4.97 10.15
N ALA A 131 -6.67 6.06 9.46
CA ALA A 131 -5.34 6.69 9.46
C ALA A 131 -4.95 7.32 10.80
N VAL A 132 -5.92 7.59 11.69
CA VAL A 132 -5.70 8.20 13.01
C VAL A 132 -6.12 7.28 14.17
N GLY A 133 -6.44 6.02 13.88
CA GLY A 133 -6.88 5.03 14.88
C GLY A 133 -5.74 4.51 15.76
N ASN A 134 -6.06 3.66 16.74
CA ASN A 134 -5.06 3.11 17.67
C ASN A 134 -4.25 1.94 17.10
N ASP A 135 -4.77 1.25 16.09
CA ASP A 135 -4.12 0.11 15.44
C ASP A 135 -3.08 0.60 14.41
N GLU A 136 -1.79 0.35 14.68
CA GLU A 136 -0.68 0.82 13.85
C GLU A 136 -0.64 0.18 12.47
N ASP A 137 -1.00 -1.10 12.35
CA ASP A 137 -1.08 -1.80 11.07
C ASP A 137 -2.19 -1.19 10.20
N LEU A 138 -3.34 -0.89 10.82
CA LEU A 138 -4.45 -0.25 10.14
C LEU A 138 -4.15 1.22 9.79
N ARG A 139 -3.49 1.97 10.68
CA ARG A 139 -3.02 3.34 10.38
C ARG A 139 -2.11 3.33 9.16
N ARG A 140 -1.09 2.46 9.17
CA ARG A 140 -0.13 2.29 8.09
C ARG A 140 -0.81 1.97 6.76
N ALA A 141 -1.71 0.99 6.75
CA ALA A 141 -2.45 0.61 5.57
C ALA A 141 -3.34 1.75 5.04
N ALA A 142 -4.02 2.47 5.93
CA ALA A 142 -4.87 3.60 5.56
C ALA A 142 -4.07 4.75 4.95
N ILE A 143 -2.93 5.12 5.56
CA ILE A 143 -2.04 6.17 5.06
C ILE A 143 -1.50 5.80 3.68
N TRP A 144 -1.06 4.55 3.49
CA TRP A 144 -0.65 4.06 2.17
C TRP A 144 -1.75 4.21 1.13
N LEU A 145 -2.99 3.80 1.44
CA LEU A 145 -4.08 3.84 0.48
C LEU A 145 -4.55 5.28 0.15
N LEU A 146 -4.47 6.20 1.11
CA LEU A 146 -4.69 7.63 0.88
C LEU A 146 -3.74 8.20 -0.19
N GLY A 147 -2.54 7.63 -0.34
CA GLY A 147 -1.60 8.00 -1.39
C GLY A 147 -2.12 7.81 -2.81
N PHE A 148 -3.12 6.96 -3.03
CA PHE A 148 -3.75 6.81 -4.35
C PHE A 148 -4.92 7.76 -4.57
N VAL A 149 -5.47 8.34 -3.50
CA VAL A 149 -6.55 9.34 -3.56
C VAL A 149 -6.13 10.63 -2.84
N PRO A 150 -5.00 11.24 -3.23
CA PRO A 150 -4.41 12.35 -2.48
C PRO A 150 -5.23 13.63 -2.62
N GLU A 151 -5.43 14.33 -1.49
CA GLU A 151 -5.97 15.69 -1.46
C GLU A 151 -4.99 16.64 -0.76
N PRO A 152 -4.90 17.92 -1.17
CA PRO A 152 -4.02 18.88 -0.52
C PRO A 152 -4.20 19.00 1.00
N ALA A 153 -5.41 18.73 1.52
CA ALA A 153 -5.72 18.73 2.94
C ALA A 153 -4.99 17.63 3.74
N ASP A 154 -4.55 16.55 3.07
CA ASP A 154 -3.90 15.41 3.71
C ASP A 154 -2.55 15.79 4.33
N LEU A 155 -1.89 16.84 3.83
CA LEU A 155 -0.57 17.24 4.34
C LEU A 155 -0.57 17.54 5.84
N THR A 156 -1.69 18.00 6.40
CA THR A 156 -1.80 18.18 7.87
C THR A 156 -1.84 16.84 8.59
N LEU A 157 -2.60 15.87 8.09
CA LEU A 157 -2.65 14.52 8.64
C LEU A 157 -1.30 13.82 8.50
N LEU A 158 -0.66 13.92 7.34
CA LEU A 158 0.63 13.32 7.05
C LEU A 158 1.75 13.94 7.89
N ALA A 159 1.70 15.25 8.18
CA ALA A 159 2.64 15.88 9.10
C ALA A 159 2.56 15.31 10.52
N HIS A 160 1.35 14.97 11.00
CA HIS A 160 1.19 14.31 12.29
C HIS A 160 1.65 12.86 12.24
N ALA A 161 1.26 12.11 11.21
CA ALA A 161 1.66 10.71 11.04
C ALA A 161 3.17 10.54 10.80
N ALA A 162 3.86 11.56 10.27
CA ALA A 162 5.31 11.59 10.17
C ALA A 162 6.02 11.57 11.55
N GLN A 163 5.28 11.75 12.64
CA GLN A 163 5.77 11.69 14.02
C GLN A 163 5.20 10.47 14.78
N ASP A 164 4.59 9.51 14.08
CA ASP A 164 4.04 8.30 14.70
C ASP A 164 5.13 7.49 15.40
N SER A 165 4.79 6.82 16.50
CA SER A 165 5.71 5.96 17.23
C SER A 165 6.15 4.76 16.40
N ASP A 166 5.27 4.25 15.53
CA ASP A 166 5.57 3.14 14.63
C ASP A 166 6.35 3.60 13.39
N GLU A 167 7.48 2.96 13.09
CA GLU A 167 8.29 3.29 11.91
C GLU A 167 7.62 2.88 10.59
N GLY A 168 6.75 1.86 10.62
CA GLY A 168 5.98 1.43 9.46
C GLY A 168 4.98 2.50 9.02
N VAL A 169 4.30 3.13 9.98
CA VAL A 169 3.43 4.30 9.75
C VAL A 169 4.24 5.45 9.15
N ARG A 170 5.38 5.82 9.77
CA ARG A 170 6.24 6.90 9.24
C ARG A 170 6.77 6.60 7.83
N SER A 171 7.08 5.34 7.53
CA SER A 171 7.48 4.91 6.19
C SER A 171 6.33 4.96 5.18
N ALA A 172 5.10 4.64 5.57
CA ALA A 172 3.93 4.78 4.70
C ALA A 172 3.67 6.25 4.34
N VAL A 173 3.89 7.18 5.29
CA VAL A 173 3.79 8.62 5.04
C VAL A 173 4.72 9.05 3.91
N VAL A 174 5.93 8.51 3.82
CA VAL A 174 6.87 8.84 2.74
C VAL A 174 6.30 8.54 1.35
N GLY A 175 5.72 7.35 1.18
CA GLY A 175 5.10 6.95 -0.08
C GLY A 175 3.94 7.88 -0.45
N THR A 176 3.10 8.18 0.53
CA THR A 176 1.93 9.05 0.36
C THR A 176 2.34 10.51 0.07
N LEU A 177 3.36 11.05 0.74
CA LEU A 177 3.92 12.36 0.39
C LEU A 177 4.44 12.42 -1.05
N GLY A 178 4.98 11.30 -1.56
CA GLY A 178 5.42 11.19 -2.95
C GLY A 178 4.28 11.36 -3.97
N SER A 179 3.05 10.96 -3.63
CA SER A 179 1.91 11.11 -4.54
C SER A 179 1.36 12.53 -4.61
N HIS A 180 1.74 13.42 -3.68
CA HIS A 180 1.51 14.86 -3.79
C HIS A 180 2.49 15.55 -4.77
N GLY A 181 3.39 14.79 -5.39
CA GLY A 181 4.28 15.29 -6.43
C GLY A 181 5.24 16.36 -5.92
N THR A 182 5.28 17.51 -6.60
CA THR A 182 6.24 18.59 -6.33
C THR A 182 5.69 19.67 -5.39
N GLU A 183 4.58 19.39 -4.70
CA GLU A 183 3.98 20.31 -3.74
C GLU A 183 5.00 20.72 -2.66
N PRO A 184 5.28 22.02 -2.46
CA PRO A 184 6.39 22.45 -1.60
C PRO A 184 6.32 21.90 -0.18
N ALA A 185 5.12 21.89 0.43
CA ALA A 185 4.93 21.37 1.77
C ALA A 185 5.16 19.85 1.87
N ALA A 186 4.81 19.08 0.83
CA ALA A 186 5.09 17.65 0.79
C ALA A 186 6.60 17.37 0.73
N ILE A 187 7.31 18.12 -0.12
CA ILE A 187 8.77 18.04 -0.24
C ILE A 187 9.44 18.45 1.08
N ASP A 188 8.95 19.47 1.78
CA ASP A 188 9.52 19.89 3.06
C ASP A 188 9.33 18.82 4.14
N LEU A 189 8.20 18.11 4.16
CA LEU A 189 7.97 16.95 5.02
C LEU A 189 8.90 15.78 4.67
N LEU A 190 9.08 15.46 3.38
CA LEU A 190 10.03 14.43 2.93
C LEU A 190 11.47 14.76 3.33
N LEU A 191 11.85 16.04 3.24
CA LEU A 191 13.15 16.50 3.71
C LEU A 191 13.33 16.27 5.21
N ASN A 192 12.29 16.50 6.03
CA ASN A 192 12.36 16.23 7.47
C ASN A 192 12.53 14.73 7.78
N LEU A 193 11.90 13.85 6.99
CA LEU A 193 12.02 12.39 7.15
C LEU A 193 13.41 11.83 6.79
N LEU A 194 14.30 12.63 6.18
CA LEU A 194 15.72 12.29 6.05
C LEU A 194 16.48 12.29 7.40
N GLU A 195 15.89 12.87 8.45
CA GLU A 195 16.47 12.90 9.80
C GLU A 195 15.81 11.86 10.73
N ASP A 196 14.96 10.98 10.19
CA ASP A 196 14.25 9.96 10.99
C ASP A 196 15.24 9.01 11.69
N PRO A 197 14.99 8.59 12.94
CA PRO A 197 15.84 7.63 13.63
C PRO A 197 15.94 6.28 12.91
N SER A 198 14.89 5.86 12.19
CA SER A 198 14.87 4.61 11.45
C SER A 198 15.59 4.76 10.10
N PRO A 199 16.63 3.95 9.82
CA PRO A 199 17.26 3.92 8.50
C PRO A 199 16.28 3.63 7.37
N GLN A 200 15.26 2.81 7.63
CA GLN A 200 14.25 2.45 6.63
C GLN A 200 13.41 3.66 6.20
N VAL A 201 13.04 4.53 7.14
CA VAL A 201 12.31 5.76 6.82
C VAL A 201 13.20 6.72 6.03
N ARG A 202 14.49 6.86 6.40
CA ARG A 202 15.46 7.68 5.65
C ARG A 202 15.64 7.16 4.21
N ILE A 203 15.75 5.85 4.04
CA ILE A 203 15.84 5.17 2.73
C ILE A 203 14.61 5.46 1.88
N SER A 204 13.41 5.26 2.44
CA SER A 204 12.15 5.59 1.77
C SER A 204 12.15 7.06 1.31
N ALA A 205 12.58 7.99 2.17
CA ALA A 205 12.59 9.41 1.88
C ALA A 205 13.57 9.75 0.75
N LEU A 206 14.77 9.15 0.75
CA LEU A 206 15.73 9.24 -0.36
C LEU A 206 15.14 8.71 -1.67
N GLY A 207 14.45 7.58 -1.63
CA GLY A 207 13.79 6.99 -2.79
C GLY A 207 12.71 7.91 -3.39
N SER A 208 11.86 8.48 -2.53
CA SER A 208 10.80 9.43 -2.93
C SER A 208 11.38 10.73 -3.49
N LEU A 209 12.33 11.36 -2.80
CA LEU A 209 12.98 12.59 -3.26
C LEU A 209 13.76 12.40 -4.57
N GLY A 210 14.41 11.23 -4.74
CA GLY A 210 15.10 10.87 -5.99
C GLY A 210 14.13 10.63 -7.14
N PHE A 211 12.89 10.20 -6.89
CA PHE A 211 11.85 10.10 -7.91
C PHE A 211 11.30 11.48 -8.29
N LEU A 212 11.09 12.36 -7.29
CA LEU A 212 10.55 13.71 -7.50
C LEU A 212 11.58 14.69 -8.10
N GLN A 213 12.88 14.39 -7.99
CA GLN A 213 13.99 15.07 -8.65
C GLN A 213 14.02 16.60 -8.44
N GLN A 214 13.55 17.08 -7.30
CA GLN A 214 13.51 18.52 -7.01
C GLN A 214 14.91 19.05 -6.63
N PRO A 215 15.59 19.88 -7.46
CA PRO A 215 17.00 20.22 -7.23
C PRO A 215 17.29 20.86 -5.86
N ARG A 216 16.29 21.53 -5.27
CA ARG A 216 16.37 22.13 -3.92
C ARG A 216 16.63 21.11 -2.80
N THR A 217 16.41 19.82 -3.04
CA THR A 217 16.56 18.74 -2.05
C THR A 217 17.99 18.18 -2.00
N LEU A 218 18.78 18.41 -3.07
CA LEU A 218 20.15 17.91 -3.22
C LEU A 218 21.06 18.22 -2.03
N PRO A 219 21.06 19.44 -1.44
CA PRO A 219 21.90 19.73 -0.28
C PRO A 219 21.63 18.79 0.89
N LYS A 220 20.35 18.49 1.19
CA LYS A 220 19.97 17.63 2.32
C LYS A 220 20.22 16.15 2.02
N ILE A 221 19.93 15.70 0.79
CA ILE A 221 20.25 14.34 0.33
C ILE A 221 21.75 14.04 0.51
N ARG A 222 22.62 14.99 0.16
CA ARG A 222 24.08 14.82 0.29
C ARG A 222 24.53 14.64 1.73
N LEU A 223 23.84 15.20 2.73
CA LEU A 223 24.26 15.04 4.12
C LEU A 223 24.29 13.56 4.55
N LEU A 224 23.41 12.73 3.99
CA LEU A 224 23.27 11.32 4.32
C LEU A 224 24.35 10.43 3.66
N ALA A 225 25.26 10.98 2.86
CA ALA A 225 26.36 10.19 2.31
C ALA A 225 27.40 9.77 3.36
N ASN A 226 27.30 10.31 4.57
CA ASN A 226 28.07 9.90 5.74
C ASN A 226 27.18 9.22 6.79
N ASP A 227 25.98 8.79 6.43
CA ASP A 227 25.08 8.08 7.34
C ASP A 227 25.75 6.80 7.85
N ASP A 228 25.50 6.46 9.12
CA ASP A 228 26.07 5.27 9.76
C ASP A 228 25.62 3.99 9.05
N ASP A 229 24.40 3.98 8.52
CA ASP A 229 23.84 2.84 7.81
C ASP A 229 24.32 2.79 6.34
N PRO A 230 25.01 1.72 5.91
CA PRO A 230 25.50 1.61 4.53
C PRO A 230 24.38 1.56 3.50
N LEU A 231 23.20 1.03 3.82
CA LEU A 231 22.06 1.06 2.89
C LEU A 231 21.58 2.48 2.68
N VAL A 232 21.55 3.32 3.72
CA VAL A 232 21.22 4.75 3.56
C VAL A 232 22.22 5.41 2.61
N ARG A 233 23.53 5.20 2.79
CA ARG A 233 24.56 5.74 1.89
C ARG A 233 24.41 5.25 0.45
N ALA A 234 24.07 3.97 0.25
CA ALA A 234 23.79 3.43 -1.07
C ALA A 234 22.56 4.09 -1.72
N TRP A 235 21.51 4.34 -0.94
CA TRP A 235 20.32 5.06 -1.41
C TRP A 235 20.57 6.53 -1.72
N VAL A 236 21.57 7.18 -1.09
CA VAL A 236 22.04 8.49 -1.53
C VAL A 236 22.60 8.43 -2.94
N ALA A 237 23.46 7.45 -3.26
CA ALA A 237 23.96 7.26 -4.62
C ALA A 237 22.81 7.02 -5.62
N ILE A 238 21.87 6.12 -5.28
CA ILE A 238 20.70 5.83 -6.12
C ILE A 238 19.87 7.09 -6.37
N ALA A 239 19.57 7.86 -5.31
CA ALA A 239 18.78 9.08 -5.40
C ALA A 239 19.48 10.14 -6.26
N LEU A 240 20.76 10.41 -6.02
CA LEU A 240 21.56 11.36 -6.80
C LEU A 240 21.64 10.97 -8.28
N GLY A 241 21.80 9.68 -8.58
CA GLY A 241 21.83 9.16 -9.96
C GLY A 241 20.49 9.23 -10.70
N ARG A 242 19.39 9.54 -10.02
CA ARG A 242 18.10 9.81 -10.68
C ARG A 242 17.96 11.26 -11.13
N PHE A 243 18.66 12.21 -10.50
CA PHE A 243 18.57 13.61 -10.92
C PHE A 243 19.16 13.76 -12.34
N PRO A 244 18.50 14.54 -13.22
CA PRO A 244 19.09 14.90 -14.49
C PRO A 244 20.43 15.58 -14.26
N ALA A 245 21.46 15.19 -15.02
CA ALA A 245 22.74 15.87 -14.99
C ALA A 245 22.54 17.32 -15.45
N PRO A 246 22.77 18.33 -14.60
CA PRO A 246 22.66 19.71 -15.05
C PRO A 246 23.78 19.99 -16.06
N GLU A 247 23.53 20.91 -16.99
CA GLU A 247 24.56 21.48 -17.84
C GLU A 247 24.79 22.95 -17.43
N PRO A 248 25.97 23.30 -16.86
CA PRO A 248 27.11 22.44 -16.56
C PRO A 248 26.88 21.49 -15.37
N ALA A 249 27.66 20.40 -15.34
CA ALA A 249 27.57 19.37 -14.30
C ALA A 249 27.73 19.96 -12.89
N ASP A 250 26.93 19.48 -11.94
CA ASP A 250 27.01 19.88 -10.53
C ASP A 250 28.26 19.24 -9.88
N PRO A 251 29.29 20.03 -9.56
CA PRO A 251 30.53 19.50 -9.02
C PRO A 251 30.32 18.85 -7.64
N ALA A 252 29.33 19.31 -6.87
CA ALA A 252 29.04 18.76 -5.55
C ALA A 252 28.35 17.40 -5.63
N THR A 253 27.46 17.18 -6.61
CA THR A 253 26.94 15.82 -6.88
C THR A 253 28.06 14.89 -7.33
N SER A 254 28.92 15.37 -8.24
CA SER A 254 30.01 14.55 -8.80
C SER A 254 31.01 14.14 -7.71
N ALA A 255 31.46 15.09 -6.89
CA ALA A 255 32.35 14.83 -5.76
C ALA A 255 31.72 13.85 -4.75
N MET A 256 30.40 13.96 -4.53
CA MET A 256 29.72 13.05 -3.62
C MET A 256 29.66 11.61 -4.16
N LEU A 257 29.37 11.43 -5.45
CA LEU A 257 29.40 10.11 -6.07
C LEU A 257 30.83 9.53 -6.09
N ASP A 258 31.86 10.35 -6.24
CA ASP A 258 33.25 9.91 -6.11
C ASP A 258 33.58 9.45 -4.68
N GLN A 259 33.10 10.17 -3.66
CA GLN A 259 33.22 9.73 -2.26
C GLN A 259 32.56 8.36 -2.04
N LEU A 260 31.30 8.20 -2.48
CA LEU A 260 30.54 6.95 -2.30
C LEU A 260 31.14 5.79 -3.13
N ALA A 261 31.77 6.07 -4.28
CA ALA A 261 32.50 5.06 -5.05
C ALA A 261 33.76 4.54 -4.33
N ALA A 262 34.24 5.25 -3.32
CA ALA A 262 35.35 4.85 -2.46
C ALA A 262 34.89 4.36 -1.06
N ASP A 263 33.57 4.16 -0.87
CA ASP A 263 33.01 3.71 0.41
C ASP A 263 33.58 2.34 0.85
N ALA A 264 33.63 2.09 2.16
CA ALA A 264 34.07 0.83 2.71
C ALA A 264 33.14 -0.33 2.32
N ASP A 265 31.84 -0.07 2.21
CA ASP A 265 30.84 -1.05 1.86
C ASP A 265 30.79 -1.30 0.34
N PRO A 266 30.94 -2.55 -0.13
CA PRO A 266 30.89 -2.88 -1.55
C PRO A 266 29.59 -2.48 -2.25
N TYR A 267 28.45 -2.63 -1.58
CA TYR A 267 27.16 -2.29 -2.17
C TYR A 267 27.04 -0.80 -2.43
N VAL A 268 27.54 0.04 -1.51
CA VAL A 268 27.58 1.50 -1.69
C VAL A 268 28.42 1.88 -2.92
N ARG A 269 29.61 1.26 -3.08
CA ARG A 269 30.48 1.52 -4.23
C ARG A 269 29.83 1.15 -5.56
N ASP A 270 29.15 0.01 -5.60
CA ASP A 270 28.46 -0.46 -6.80
C ASP A 270 27.33 0.50 -7.19
N GLN A 271 26.49 0.92 -6.22
CA GLN A 271 25.41 1.88 -6.47
C GLN A 271 25.94 3.25 -6.93
N ALA A 272 27.04 3.74 -6.34
CA ALA A 272 27.67 4.99 -6.77
C ALA A 272 28.21 4.90 -8.20
N THR A 273 28.80 3.76 -8.57
CA THR A 273 29.30 3.53 -9.92
C THR A 273 28.16 3.46 -10.94
N GLU A 274 27.06 2.77 -10.61
CA GLU A 274 25.87 2.71 -11.46
C GLU A 274 25.23 4.09 -11.64
N ALA A 275 25.10 4.86 -10.55
CA ALA A 275 24.54 6.21 -10.56
C ALA A 275 25.29 7.15 -11.51
N ARG A 276 26.61 7.01 -11.65
CA ARG A 276 27.42 7.79 -12.61
C ARG A 276 27.17 7.41 -14.07
N GLN A 277 26.81 6.15 -14.31
CA GLN A 277 26.59 5.62 -15.66
C GLN A 277 25.14 5.79 -16.12
N ARG A 278 24.22 6.06 -15.20
CA ARG A 278 22.81 6.33 -15.51
C ARG A 278 22.72 7.51 -16.47
N LYS A 279 22.29 7.22 -17.70
CA LYS A 279 21.83 8.26 -18.61
C LYS A 279 20.54 8.85 -18.02
N PRO A 280 20.32 10.17 -18.11
CA PRO A 280 19.05 10.75 -17.69
C PRO A 280 17.92 10.01 -18.39
N LEU A 281 16.91 9.59 -17.62
CA LEU A 281 15.69 9.00 -18.18
C LEU A 281 15.12 10.02 -19.17
N ARG A 282 15.08 9.65 -20.46
CA ARG A 282 14.40 10.46 -21.46
C ARG A 282 12.91 10.41 -21.11
N GLY A 283 12.35 11.55 -20.74
CA GLY A 283 10.90 11.75 -20.61
C GLY A 283 10.18 11.61 -21.93
#